data_AF-A0A1S8S2G2-F1
#
_entry.id   AF-A0A1S8S2G2-F1
#
_cell.length_a   1.000
_cell.length_b   1.000
_cell.length_c   1.000
_cell.angle_alpha   90.00
_cell.angle_beta   90.00
_cell.angle_gamma   90.00
#
_symmetry.space_group_name_H-M   'P 1'
#
loop_
_entity.id
_entity.type
_entity.pdbx_description
1 polymer ?
#
loop_
_entity_poly.entity_id
_entity_poly.type
_entity_poly.pdbx_seq_one_letter_code
_entity_poly.pdbx_strand_id
1 'polypeptide(L)'
;MSVGYYLINKTKKEQITFSHLPADTANELTGNPVTSAITTWYMLKNLGDEISFIPDQYYENEYSLKGASLDEISDYDDVTNLLIEDLISLGILKDNGIEHFFEDEPEVYMRRLENIWMDK
;
A
#
# COMPACT_ATOMS: atom_id res chain seq x y z
N MET A 1 -0.77 -14.98 13.73
CA MET A 1 -0.37 -14.31 12.49
C MET A 1 -1.16 -13.02 12.44
N SER A 2 -0.49 -11.90 12.25
CA SER A 2 -1.17 -10.64 11.92
C SER A 2 -1.71 -10.72 10.49
N VAL A 3 -2.70 -9.90 10.19
CA VAL A 3 -3.36 -9.87 8.88
C VAL A 3 -2.92 -8.59 8.19
N GLY A 4 -2.29 -8.72 7.03
CA GLY A 4 -1.92 -7.62 6.17
C GLY A 4 -3.12 -7.14 5.35
N TYR A 5 -2.97 -6.04 4.63
CA TYR A 5 -4.03 -5.49 3.80
C TYR A 5 -3.51 -5.01 2.45
N TYR A 6 -4.41 -4.94 1.48
CA TYR A 6 -4.29 -4.20 0.23
C TYR A 6 -5.30 -3.04 0.23
N LEU A 7 -5.01 -1.97 -0.51
CA LEU A 7 -6.01 -0.94 -0.81
C LEU A 7 -6.44 -1.10 -2.26
N ILE A 8 -7.74 -1.33 -2.49
CA ILE A 8 -8.29 -1.58 -3.81
C ILE A 8 -9.20 -0.44 -4.22
N ASN A 9 -9.03 0.08 -5.43
CA ASN A 9 -9.96 0.99 -6.10
C ASN A 9 -10.65 0.28 -7.26
N LYS A 10 -11.91 -0.07 -7.07
CA LYS A 10 -12.70 -0.78 -8.07
C LYS A 10 -13.12 0.10 -9.24
N THR A 11 -13.32 1.39 -9.00
CA THR A 11 -13.73 2.34 -10.04
C THR A 11 -12.67 2.46 -11.12
N LYS A 12 -11.39 2.45 -10.73
CA LYS A 12 -10.25 2.59 -11.64
C LYS A 12 -9.53 1.28 -11.98
N LYS A 13 -9.83 0.20 -11.26
CA LYS A 13 -9.10 -1.07 -11.33
C LYS A 13 -7.62 -0.90 -10.96
N GLU A 14 -7.40 -0.21 -9.86
CA GLU A 14 -6.07 0.05 -9.30
C GLU A 14 -5.93 -0.61 -7.93
N GLN A 15 -4.70 -0.96 -7.56
CA GLN A 15 -4.37 -1.47 -6.24
C GLN A 15 -3.11 -0.82 -5.66
N ILE A 16 -3.05 -0.79 -4.32
CA ILE A 16 -1.85 -0.46 -3.55
C ILE A 16 -1.45 -1.67 -2.72
N THR A 17 -0.21 -2.09 -2.90
CA THR A 17 0.42 -3.22 -2.23
C THR A 17 1.40 -2.70 -1.18
N PHE A 18 1.33 -3.25 0.03
CA PHE A 18 2.17 -2.81 1.15
C PHE A 18 3.38 -3.72 1.44
N SER A 19 3.58 -4.79 0.66
CA SER A 19 4.57 -5.85 0.95
C SER A 19 6.03 -5.39 1.03
N HIS A 20 6.41 -4.31 0.35
CA HIS A 20 7.76 -3.73 0.43
C HIS A 20 7.80 -2.41 1.21
N LEU A 21 6.72 -2.10 1.92
CA LEU A 21 6.55 -0.90 2.74
C LEU A 21 6.73 -1.26 4.22
N PRO A 22 7.01 -0.26 5.10
CA PRO A 22 7.31 -0.51 6.51
C PRO A 22 6.10 -0.94 7.37
N ALA A 23 4.92 -1.15 6.78
CA ALA A 23 3.68 -1.45 7.48
C ALA A 23 2.66 -2.07 6.54
N ASP A 24 2.01 -3.16 6.96
CA ASP A 24 0.97 -3.85 6.18
C ASP A 24 -0.27 -4.23 7.01
N THR A 25 -0.17 -4.30 8.34
CA THR A 25 -1.31 -4.60 9.22
C THR A 25 -2.14 -3.36 9.55
N ALA A 26 -3.40 -3.53 9.98
CA ALA A 26 -4.27 -2.39 10.31
C ALA A 26 -3.64 -1.39 11.32
N ASN A 27 -3.00 -1.90 12.38
CA ASN A 27 -2.36 -1.05 13.39
C ASN A 27 -1.12 -0.33 12.83
N GLU A 28 -0.30 -1.04 12.06
CA GLU A 28 0.91 -0.46 11.47
C GLU A 28 0.55 0.54 10.38
N LEU A 29 -0.39 0.22 9.50
CA LEU A 29 -0.83 1.12 8.43
C LEU A 29 -1.33 2.46 8.99
N THR A 30 -2.10 2.40 10.08
CA THR A 30 -2.65 3.57 10.78
C THR A 30 -1.57 4.32 11.56
N GLY A 31 -0.59 3.61 12.14
CA GLY A 31 0.45 4.20 12.98
C GLY A 31 1.70 4.67 12.23
N ASN A 32 1.93 4.15 11.02
CA ASN A 32 3.13 4.42 10.24
C ASN A 32 2.91 5.66 9.34
N PRO A 33 3.71 6.73 9.52
CA PRO A 33 3.54 7.99 8.79
C PRO A 33 3.71 7.88 7.27
N VAL A 34 4.45 6.90 6.77
CA VAL A 34 4.65 6.68 5.33
C VAL A 34 3.38 6.11 4.71
N THR A 35 2.92 4.96 5.21
CA THR A 35 1.74 4.26 4.66
C THR A 35 0.47 5.05 4.90
N SER A 36 0.38 5.78 6.01
CA SER A 36 -0.71 6.74 6.26
C SER A 36 -0.72 7.88 5.23
N ALA A 37 0.44 8.42 4.86
CA ALA A 37 0.52 9.46 3.83
C ALA A 37 0.14 8.93 2.44
N ILE A 38 0.64 7.75 2.06
CA ILE A 38 0.28 7.05 0.81
C ILE A 38 -1.23 6.86 0.72
N THR A 39 -1.82 6.24 1.75
CA THR A 39 -3.26 5.97 1.80
C THR A 39 -4.06 7.27 1.73
N THR A 40 -3.72 8.26 2.57
CA THR A 40 -4.46 9.53 2.63
C THR A 40 -4.39 10.28 1.31
N TRP A 41 -3.20 10.36 0.71
CA TRP A 41 -3.02 11.01 -0.59
C TRP A 41 -3.84 10.33 -1.68
N TYR A 42 -3.80 9.00 -1.75
CA TYR A 42 -4.59 8.24 -2.70
C TYR A 42 -6.08 8.50 -2.54
N MET A 43 -6.60 8.44 -1.31
CA MET A 43 -8.02 8.71 -1.04
C MET A 43 -8.44 10.13 -1.44
N LEU A 44 -7.58 11.13 -1.21
CA LEU A 44 -7.84 12.52 -1.60
C LEU A 44 -7.82 12.73 -3.12
N LYS A 45 -7.00 11.97 -3.85
CA LYS A 45 -6.89 12.05 -5.32
C LYS A 45 -8.03 11.31 -6.03
N ASN A 46 -8.71 10.42 -5.31
CA ASN A 46 -9.73 9.51 -5.83
C ASN A 46 -11.05 9.68 -5.06
N LEU A 47 -11.41 10.93 -4.73
CA LEU A 47 -12.65 11.26 -4.03
C LEU A 47 -13.87 10.78 -4.83
N GLY A 48 -14.70 9.97 -4.19
CA GLY A 48 -15.93 9.42 -4.78
C GLY A 48 -15.75 8.04 -5.44
N ASP A 49 -14.52 7.54 -5.57
CA ASP A 49 -14.26 6.19 -6.06
C ASP A 49 -14.62 5.13 -5.01
N GLU A 50 -14.90 3.92 -5.49
CA GLU A 50 -15.15 2.74 -4.65
C GLU A 50 -13.81 2.16 -4.16
N ILE A 51 -13.30 2.74 -3.07
CA ILE A 51 -12.04 2.34 -2.44
C ILE A 51 -12.29 1.56 -1.16
N SER A 52 -11.58 0.45 -0.97
CA SER A 52 -11.66 -0.36 0.24
C SER A 52 -10.35 -1.05 0.58
N PHE A 53 -10.06 -1.13 1.87
CA PHE A 53 -9.05 -2.06 2.38
C PHE A 53 -9.57 -3.49 2.33
N ILE A 54 -8.70 -4.43 1.95
CA ILE A 54 -9.04 -5.83 1.94
C ILE A 54 -7.89 -6.68 2.52
N PRO A 55 -8.18 -7.65 3.42
CA PRO A 55 -7.16 -8.51 4.05
C PRO A 55 -6.37 -9.35 3.07
N ASP A 56 -5.06 -9.50 3.26
CA ASP A 56 -4.16 -10.32 2.44
C ASP A 56 -4.38 -11.84 2.59
N GLN A 57 -4.96 -12.26 3.70
CA GLN A 57 -5.38 -13.64 3.97
C GLN A 57 -6.78 -13.88 3.39
N TYR A 58 -6.89 -13.78 2.07
CA TYR A 58 -8.13 -13.87 1.30
C TYR A 58 -8.80 -15.25 1.25
N TYR A 59 -8.17 -16.29 1.78
CA TYR A 59 -8.62 -17.67 1.56
C TYR A 59 -9.97 -18.03 2.21
N GLU A 60 -10.53 -17.20 3.12
CA GLU A 60 -11.68 -17.64 3.92
C GLU A 60 -13.02 -16.92 3.68
N ASN A 61 -13.12 -15.81 2.94
CA ASN A 61 -14.44 -15.19 2.70
C ASN A 61 -14.53 -14.25 1.50
N GLU A 62 -15.17 -14.71 0.41
CA GLU A 62 -15.62 -13.90 -0.75
C GLU A 62 -16.49 -12.71 -0.34
N TYR A 63 -17.17 -12.78 0.81
CA TYR A 63 -17.99 -11.69 1.37
C TYR A 63 -17.18 -10.40 1.63
N SER A 64 -15.88 -10.51 1.88
CA SER A 64 -14.98 -9.39 2.14
C SER A 64 -14.74 -8.53 0.89
N LEU A 65 -14.91 -9.12 -0.29
CA LEU A 65 -14.56 -8.51 -1.57
C LEU A 65 -15.64 -7.58 -2.13
N LYS A 66 -16.79 -7.41 -1.45
CA LYS A 66 -17.93 -6.58 -1.93
C LYS A 66 -18.23 -6.76 -3.43
N GLY A 67 -18.19 -8.00 -3.93
CA GLY A 67 -18.52 -8.33 -5.32
C GLY A 67 -17.38 -8.26 -6.35
N ALA A 68 -16.12 -8.09 -5.95
CA ALA A 68 -14.97 -8.38 -6.83
C ALA A 68 -14.48 -9.82 -6.58
N SER A 69 -13.92 -10.49 -7.59
CA SER A 69 -13.23 -11.78 -7.38
C SER A 69 -11.72 -11.57 -7.16
N LEU A 70 -11.05 -12.56 -6.59
CA LEU A 70 -9.58 -12.57 -6.49
C LEU A 70 -8.92 -12.45 -7.87
N ASP A 71 -9.42 -13.21 -8.84
CA ASP A 71 -8.94 -13.16 -10.23
C ASP A 71 -9.14 -11.78 -10.86
N GLU A 72 -10.22 -11.07 -10.48
CA GLU A 72 -10.46 -9.71 -10.96
C GLU A 72 -9.42 -8.73 -10.38
N ILE A 73 -9.12 -8.86 -9.09
CA ILE A 73 -8.17 -7.96 -8.40
C ILE A 73 -6.73 -8.23 -8.83
N SER A 74 -6.36 -9.46 -9.16
CA SER A 74 -5.00 -9.77 -9.64
C SER A 74 -4.66 -9.06 -10.95
N ASP A 75 -5.67 -8.68 -11.73
CA ASP A 75 -5.50 -7.93 -12.97
C ASP A 75 -5.50 -6.40 -12.76
N TYR A 76 -5.64 -5.91 -11.52
CA TYR A 76 -5.63 -4.47 -11.23
C TYR A 76 -4.21 -3.92 -11.31
N ASP A 77 -4.09 -2.70 -11.84
CA ASP A 77 -2.80 -2.02 -11.96
C ASP A 77 -2.27 -1.64 -10.57
N ASP A 78 -1.09 -2.13 -10.22
CA ASP A 78 -0.42 -1.72 -8.99
C ASP A 78 0.20 -0.33 -9.18
N VAL A 79 -0.40 0.67 -8.52
CA VAL A 79 -0.01 2.08 -8.61
C VAL A 79 0.87 2.54 -7.44
N THR A 80 1.34 1.61 -6.59
CA THR A 80 2.10 1.92 -5.37
C THR A 80 3.34 2.77 -5.68
N ASN A 81 4.13 2.39 -6.68
CA ASN A 81 5.36 3.13 -7.02
C ASN A 81 5.07 4.51 -7.58
N LEU A 82 4.02 4.66 -8.39
CA LEU A 82 3.59 5.96 -8.91
C LEU A 82 3.21 6.92 -7.76
N LEU A 83 2.49 6.43 -6.76
CA LEU A 83 2.12 7.23 -5.59
C LEU A 83 3.33 7.62 -4.73
N ILE A 84 4.29 6.72 -4.59
CA ILE A 84 5.54 7.02 -3.86
C ILE A 84 6.32 8.12 -4.60
N GLU A 85 6.46 8.01 -5.91
CA GLU A 85 7.14 9.02 -6.75
C GLU A 85 6.44 10.38 -6.65
N ASP A 86 5.11 10.40 -6.72
CA ASP A 86 4.30 11.61 -6.53
C ASP A 86 4.60 12.26 -5.16
N LEU A 87 4.55 11.48 -4.09
CA LEU A 87 4.77 11.99 -2.73
C LEU A 87 6.21 12.44 -2.47
N ILE A 88 7.20 11.82 -3.13
CA ILE A 88 8.60 12.29 -3.12
C ILE A 88 8.69 13.63 -3.85
N SER A 89 8.07 13.75 -5.03
CA SER A 89 8.10 14.99 -5.82
C SER A 89 7.46 16.18 -5.09
N LEU A 90 6.45 15.90 -4.26
CA LEU A 90 5.76 16.89 -3.41
C LEU A 90 6.52 17.21 -2.12
N GLY A 91 7.64 16.54 -1.83
CA GLY A 91 8.41 16.73 -0.60
C GLY A 91 7.67 16.27 0.66
N ILE A 92 6.79 15.27 0.53
CA ILE A 92 6.12 14.61 1.67
C ILE A 92 6.95 13.42 2.13
N LEU A 93 7.40 12.59 1.19
CA LEU A 93 8.24 11.44 1.45
C LEU A 93 9.67 11.67 0.97
N LYS A 94 10.59 10.93 1.59
CA LYS A 94 11.97 10.80 1.16
C LYS A 94 12.29 9.32 0.97
N ASP A 95 13.00 9.00 -0.10
CA ASP A 95 13.50 7.66 -0.37
C ASP A 95 14.98 7.53 0.04
N ASN A 96 15.26 6.62 0.96
CA ASN A 96 16.60 6.29 1.45
C ASN A 96 17.10 4.94 0.91
N GLY A 97 16.53 4.46 -0.20
CA GLY A 97 16.93 3.26 -0.90
C GLY A 97 16.26 1.99 -0.38
N ILE A 98 16.85 0.86 -0.70
CA ILE A 98 16.32 -0.48 -0.40
C ILE A 98 17.15 -1.14 0.71
N GLU A 99 16.47 -1.81 1.63
CA GLU A 99 17.04 -2.71 2.62
C GLU A 99 16.66 -4.15 2.28
N HIS A 100 17.65 -4.96 1.91
CA HIS A 100 17.47 -6.39 1.66
C HIS A 100 17.59 -7.15 2.99
N PHE A 101 16.67 -8.08 3.24
CA PHE A 101 16.69 -8.90 4.45
C PHE A 101 17.58 -10.13 4.34
N PHE A 102 17.74 -10.65 3.11
CA PHE A 102 18.51 -11.84 2.81
C PHE A 102 19.38 -11.59 1.56
N GLU A 103 20.63 -12.07 1.56
CA GLU A 103 21.55 -11.86 0.44
C GLU A 103 21.20 -12.72 -0.79
N ASP A 104 20.56 -13.87 -0.58
CA ASP A 104 20.18 -14.86 -1.57
C ASP A 104 18.74 -14.71 -2.10
N GLU A 105 17.92 -13.86 -1.46
CA GLU A 105 16.53 -13.56 -1.84
C GLU A 105 16.35 -12.04 -2.04
N PRO A 106 16.86 -11.46 -3.15
CA PRO A 106 16.86 -10.00 -3.37
C PRO A 106 15.44 -9.40 -3.47
N GLU A 107 14.44 -10.22 -3.80
CA GLU A 107 13.02 -9.85 -3.80
C GLU A 107 12.46 -9.63 -2.40
N VAL A 108 13.10 -10.14 -1.35
CA VAL A 108 12.67 -9.93 0.04
C VAL A 108 13.38 -8.69 0.57
N TYR A 109 12.74 -7.55 0.36
CA TYR A 109 13.28 -6.25 0.73
C TYR A 109 12.21 -5.28 1.26
N MET A 110 12.67 -4.26 1.98
CA MET A 110 11.88 -3.10 2.38
C MET A 110 12.44 -1.84 1.71
N ARG A 111 11.56 -1.02 1.14
CA ARG A 111 11.92 0.32 0.68
C ARG A 111 11.95 1.26 1.88
N ARG A 112 13.10 1.89 2.13
CA ARG A 112 13.29 2.79 3.27
C ARG A 112 12.75 4.18 2.95
N LEU A 113 11.45 4.32 3.16
CA LEU A 113 10.75 5.59 3.03
C LEU A 113 10.64 6.28 4.38
N GLU A 114 10.77 7.59 4.39
CA GLU A 114 10.57 8.44 5.57
C GLU A 114 9.60 9.57 5.24
N ASN A 115 8.74 9.91 6.19
CA ASN A 115 7.89 11.10 6.08
C ASN A 115 8.65 12.32 6.61
N ILE A 116 8.94 13.28 5.74
CA ILE A 116 9.78 14.46 6.03
C ILE A 116 9.18 15.34 7.15
N TRP A 117 7.88 15.20 7.42
CA TRP A 117 7.19 15.99 8.44
C TRP A 117 7.33 15.44 9.86
N MET A 118 7.88 14.23 10.02
CA MET A 118 8.07 13.61 11.34
C MET A 118 9.33 14.08 12.07
N ASP A 119 10.31 14.58 11.34
CA ASP A 119 11.59 15.08 11.89
C ASP A 119 11.57 16.59 12.19
N LYS A 120 10.39 17.22 12.14
CA LYS A 120 10.20 18.68 12.31
C LYS A 120 9.68 19.07 13.68
#